data_AF-A0A7J6U4V7-F1
#
_entry.id   AF-A0A7J6U4V7-F1
#
_cell.length_a   1.000
_cell.length_b   1.000
_cell.length_c   1.000
_cell.angle_alpha   90.00
_cell.angle_beta   90.00
_cell.angle_gamma   90.00
#
_symmetry.space_group_name_H-M   'P 1'
#
loop_
_entity.id
_entity.type
_entity.pdbx_description
1 polymer ?
#
loop_
_entity_poly.entity_id
_entity_poly.type
_entity_poly.pdbx_seq_one_letter_code
_entity_poly.pdbx_strand_id
1 'polypeptide(L)'
;LPGVVEDGCNPGRSGRRSSSSFEFERRSTSGSANGNSPISDVVRMSREAKGSARVQEYMETATEEERSLIIREQLAPNVVPLSMHTHGCRVIQKAIEVGSVQDCRFLAAGTGPHVLELCADVNGNHVMQKFIECLPSEEVQFIVDALVGKDDATSKSAHTASHVLRLAVHCYGCRVLQRLLQKCDMKQKIPILDAVVYGTSDASERRMLVNDQFGNYVVQHSIQFGRPEDRHIIAHDFLLPFVGDLCSNKFGSNVVEKSLGCCDIDDKRALVK
;
A
#
# COMPACT_ATOMS: atom_id res chain seq x y z
N LEU A 1 -14.07 53.10 29.31
CA LEU A 1 -14.00 54.29 28.44
C LEU A 1 -12.68 54.26 27.68
N PRO A 2 -12.71 54.58 26.38
CA PRO A 2 -12.43 53.58 25.35
C PRO A 2 -11.50 54.10 24.25
N GLY A 3 -11.10 53.20 23.35
CA GLY A 3 -10.60 53.52 22.02
C GLY A 3 -11.26 52.59 21.02
N VAL A 4 -12.52 52.90 20.69
CA VAL A 4 -13.27 52.32 19.56
C VAL A 4 -12.94 53.16 18.34
N VAL A 5 -12.58 52.50 17.23
CA VAL A 5 -13.03 52.92 15.90
C VAL A 5 -13.36 51.66 15.11
N GLU A 6 -14.66 51.40 14.99
CA GLU A 6 -15.24 50.60 13.93
C GLU A 6 -15.30 51.44 12.65
N ASP A 7 -15.13 50.78 11.51
CA ASP A 7 -15.77 51.03 10.21
C ASP A 7 -15.17 50.01 9.24
N GLY A 8 -15.88 49.23 8.43
CA GLY A 8 -17.29 49.19 8.10
C GLY A 8 -17.46 48.09 7.04
N CYS A 9 -18.68 47.57 6.98
CA CYS A 9 -19.20 46.57 6.06
C CYS A 9 -18.95 46.89 4.57
N ASN A 10 -18.62 45.90 3.72
CA ASN A 10 -19.61 45.29 2.80
C ASN A 10 -19.00 44.13 1.97
N PRO A 11 -19.79 43.10 1.62
CA PRO A 11 -19.38 41.96 0.83
C PRO A 11 -19.66 42.19 -0.67
N GLY A 12 -18.85 41.58 -1.53
CA GLY A 12 -19.19 41.50 -2.95
C GLY A 12 -17.98 41.35 -3.86
N ARG A 13 -17.67 40.11 -4.23
CA ARG A 13 -17.45 39.74 -5.63
C ARG A 13 -17.48 38.23 -5.77
N SER A 14 -18.62 37.77 -6.30
CA SER A 14 -18.83 36.47 -6.93
C SER A 14 -17.77 36.22 -8.01
N GLY A 15 -16.75 35.44 -7.68
CA GLY A 15 -15.87 34.82 -8.66
C GLY A 15 -16.42 33.45 -9.05
N ARG A 16 -17.28 33.42 -10.07
CA ARG A 16 -17.62 32.18 -10.77
C ARG A 16 -16.31 31.55 -11.28
N ARG A 17 -15.86 30.44 -10.69
CA ARG A 17 -14.92 29.55 -11.38
C ARG A 17 -15.75 28.74 -12.36
N SER A 18 -15.65 29.14 -13.62
CA SER A 18 -16.16 28.44 -14.78
C SER A 18 -15.68 26.99 -14.75
N SER A 19 -16.63 26.08 -14.66
CA SER A 19 -16.52 24.71 -15.15
C SER A 19 -16.20 24.78 -16.64
N SER A 20 -14.95 24.61 -17.03
CA SER A 20 -14.61 24.31 -18.41
C SER A 20 -14.93 22.83 -18.65
N SER A 21 -16.20 22.57 -18.98
CA SER A 21 -16.58 21.35 -19.67
C SER A 21 -15.78 21.33 -20.98
N PHE A 22 -14.77 20.47 -21.05
CA PHE A 22 -14.17 20.11 -22.33
C PHE A 22 -15.22 19.26 -23.07
N GLU A 23 -16.05 19.91 -23.89
CA GLU A 23 -16.84 19.22 -24.90
C GLU A 23 -15.87 18.62 -25.93
N PHE A 24 -15.62 17.33 -25.81
CA PHE A 24 -14.92 16.55 -26.82
C PHE A 24 -15.92 16.25 -27.95
N GLU A 25 -15.74 16.91 -29.09
CA GLU A 25 -16.44 16.59 -30.33
C GLU A 25 -16.32 15.09 -30.63
N ARG A 26 -17.45 14.37 -30.57
CA ARG A 26 -17.56 13.01 -31.09
C ARG A 26 -17.39 13.06 -32.61
N ARG A 27 -16.18 12.82 -33.10
CA ARG A 27 -15.99 12.37 -34.48
C ARG A 27 -16.27 10.88 -34.55
N SER A 28 -17.46 10.56 -35.05
CA SER A 28 -17.79 9.24 -35.58
C SER A 28 -16.93 8.99 -36.82
N THR A 29 -15.91 8.14 -36.71
CA THR A 29 -15.24 7.57 -37.89
C THR A 29 -15.67 6.12 -38.03
N SER A 30 -16.65 5.92 -38.92
CA SER A 30 -16.90 4.63 -39.56
C SER A 30 -15.75 4.33 -40.52
N GLY A 31 -14.92 3.34 -40.22
CA GLY A 31 -13.84 2.87 -41.09
C GLY A 31 -13.43 1.45 -40.70
N SER A 32 -13.61 0.51 -41.63
CA SER A 32 -13.25 -0.90 -41.49
C SER A 32 -11.76 -1.13 -41.76
N ALA A 33 -11.22 -2.16 -41.10
CA ALA A 33 -9.96 -2.89 -41.33
C ALA A 33 -8.64 -2.40 -40.65
N ASN A 34 -8.00 -3.37 -39.98
CA ASN A 34 -6.64 -3.44 -39.40
C ASN A 34 -6.36 -2.81 -38.01
N GLY A 35 -6.56 -3.62 -36.96
CA GLY A 35 -5.57 -4.04 -35.96
C GLY A 35 -4.59 -3.06 -35.28
N ASN A 36 -4.76 -1.75 -35.36
CA ASN A 36 -3.90 -0.80 -34.64
C ASN A 36 -4.63 -0.23 -33.42
N SER A 37 -4.14 -0.58 -32.23
CA SER A 37 -4.52 0.10 -30.99
C SER A 37 -4.33 1.62 -31.14
N PRO A 38 -5.28 2.48 -30.70
CA PRO A 38 -5.19 3.94 -30.76
C PRO A 38 -3.98 4.54 -30.03
N ILE A 39 -3.26 3.73 -29.24
CA ILE A 39 -2.04 4.10 -28.56
C ILE A 39 -0.88 3.30 -29.15
N SER A 40 -0.10 3.94 -30.01
CA SER A 40 1.17 3.40 -30.48
C SER A 40 2.24 3.57 -29.38
N ASP A 41 2.85 2.47 -28.96
CA ASP A 41 3.93 2.39 -27.96
C ASP A 41 3.51 2.89 -26.55
N VAL A 42 2.68 2.06 -25.89
CA VAL A 42 2.18 2.32 -24.53
C VAL A 42 3.34 2.45 -23.54
N VAL A 43 4.42 1.70 -23.72
CA VAL A 43 5.56 1.67 -22.80
C VAL A 43 6.27 3.01 -22.78
N ARG A 44 6.63 3.56 -23.94
CA ARG A 44 7.25 4.90 -24.01
C ARG A 44 6.33 5.97 -23.45
N MET A 45 5.05 5.96 -23.84
CA MET A 45 4.09 6.95 -23.36
C MET A 45 3.91 6.90 -21.84
N SER A 46 3.93 5.70 -21.24
CA SER A 46 3.83 5.53 -19.78
C SER A 46 4.98 6.16 -19.01
N ARG A 47 6.12 6.44 -19.67
CA ARG A 47 7.27 7.13 -19.07
C ARG A 47 7.20 8.65 -19.19
N GLU A 48 6.19 9.20 -19.86
CA GLU A 48 6.00 10.64 -20.05
C GLU A 48 4.84 11.16 -19.17
N ALA A 49 4.96 12.38 -18.63
CA ALA A 49 3.90 12.95 -17.78
C ALA A 49 2.54 13.05 -18.52
N LYS A 50 2.55 13.57 -19.76
CA LYS A 50 1.35 13.68 -20.60
C LYS A 50 0.94 12.33 -21.20
N GLY A 51 1.93 11.52 -21.61
CA GLY A 51 1.68 10.19 -22.18
C GLY A 51 1.01 9.25 -21.18
N SER A 52 1.51 9.17 -19.95
CA SER A 52 0.94 8.35 -18.88
C SER A 52 -0.49 8.75 -18.52
N ALA A 53 -0.82 10.04 -18.52
CA ALA A 53 -2.19 10.52 -18.29
C ALA A 53 -3.14 10.02 -19.39
N ARG A 54 -2.73 10.13 -20.65
CA ARG A 54 -3.51 9.65 -21.80
C ARG A 54 -3.67 8.13 -21.80
N VAL A 55 -2.64 7.38 -21.43
CA VAL A 55 -2.74 5.92 -21.28
C VAL A 55 -3.74 5.55 -20.19
N GLN A 56 -3.72 6.22 -19.04
CA GLN A 56 -4.68 5.97 -17.96
C GLN A 56 -6.14 6.22 -18.39
N GLU A 57 -6.41 7.36 -19.03
CA GLU A 57 -7.75 7.71 -19.54
C GLU A 57 -8.24 6.70 -20.60
N TYR A 58 -7.35 6.27 -21.49
CA TYR A 58 -7.68 5.24 -22.46
C TYR A 58 -8.00 3.90 -21.80
N MET A 59 -7.23 3.48 -20.80
CA MET A 59 -7.48 2.23 -20.08
C MET A 59 -8.85 2.20 -19.40
N GLU A 60 -9.41 3.35 -19.00
CA GLU A 60 -10.77 3.42 -18.44
C GLU A 60 -11.85 3.18 -19.50
N THR A 61 -11.64 3.69 -20.72
CA THR A 61 -12.65 3.73 -21.79
C THR A 61 -12.50 2.64 -22.84
N ALA A 62 -11.34 1.98 -22.92
CA ALA A 62 -11.06 0.90 -23.85
C ALA A 62 -11.98 -0.30 -23.62
N THR A 63 -12.22 -1.08 -24.67
CA THR A 63 -12.89 -2.38 -24.55
C THR A 63 -12.08 -3.35 -23.66
N GLU A 64 -12.72 -4.42 -23.17
CA GLU A 64 -12.03 -5.43 -22.37
C GLU A 64 -10.88 -6.07 -23.17
N GLU A 65 -11.12 -6.39 -24.43
CA GLU A 65 -10.16 -7.01 -25.33
C GLU A 65 -8.93 -6.12 -25.58
N GLU A 66 -9.14 -4.84 -25.90
CA GLU A 66 -8.04 -3.89 -26.13
C GLU A 66 -7.21 -3.68 -24.86
N ARG A 67 -7.87 -3.62 -23.70
CA ARG A 67 -7.24 -3.47 -22.40
C ARG A 67 -6.40 -4.69 -22.05
N SER A 68 -6.96 -5.89 -22.20
CA SER A 68 -6.22 -7.13 -21.99
C SER A 68 -5.02 -7.24 -22.93
N LEU A 69 -5.15 -6.83 -24.20
CA LEU A 69 -4.03 -6.81 -25.15
C LEU A 69 -2.91 -5.87 -24.68
N ILE A 70 -3.25 -4.63 -24.29
CA ILE A 70 -2.27 -3.66 -23.77
C ILE A 70 -1.59 -4.19 -22.51
N ILE A 71 -2.37 -4.74 -21.57
CA ILE A 71 -1.82 -5.26 -20.31
C ILE A 71 -0.85 -6.40 -20.59
N ARG A 72 -1.25 -7.39 -21.38
CA ARG A 72 -0.48 -8.61 -21.57
C ARG A 72 0.73 -8.42 -22.47
N GLU A 73 0.60 -7.64 -23.54
CA GLU A 73 1.66 -7.53 -24.56
C GLU A 73 2.63 -6.38 -24.30
N GLN A 74 2.19 -5.31 -23.61
CA GLN A 74 3.01 -4.11 -23.42
C GLN A 74 3.36 -3.85 -21.95
N LEU A 75 2.38 -3.92 -21.04
CA LEU A 75 2.61 -3.57 -19.63
C LEU A 75 3.27 -4.70 -18.84
N ALA A 76 2.78 -5.94 -18.93
CA ALA A 76 3.29 -7.07 -18.17
C ALA A 76 4.78 -7.37 -18.42
N PRO A 77 5.29 -7.35 -19.67
CA PRO A 77 6.72 -7.52 -19.93
C PRO A 77 7.60 -6.40 -19.35
N ASN A 78 7.00 -5.24 -19.05
CA ASN A 78 7.68 -4.05 -18.53
C ASN A 78 7.21 -3.68 -17.11
N VAL A 79 6.55 -4.60 -16.40
CA VAL A 79 5.82 -4.25 -15.17
C VAL A 79 6.75 -3.72 -14.08
N VAL A 80 7.92 -4.33 -13.88
CA VAL A 80 8.89 -3.89 -12.87
C VAL A 80 9.44 -2.49 -13.17
N PRO A 81 10.08 -2.22 -14.33
CA PRO A 81 10.62 -0.88 -14.61
C PRO A 81 9.53 0.19 -14.69
N LEU A 82 8.31 -0.13 -15.12
CA LEU A 82 7.21 0.83 -15.10
C LEU A 82 6.73 1.09 -13.67
N SER A 83 6.64 0.07 -12.82
CA SER A 83 6.21 0.21 -11.41
C SER A 83 7.15 1.09 -10.59
N MET A 84 8.45 1.07 -10.87
CA MET A 84 9.45 1.91 -10.20
C MET A 84 9.57 3.32 -10.81
N HIS A 85 8.87 3.59 -11.92
CA HIS A 85 8.92 4.87 -12.62
C HIS A 85 7.86 5.86 -12.12
N THR A 86 8.24 7.12 -11.90
CA THR A 86 7.38 8.21 -11.36
C THR A 86 6.04 8.39 -12.08
N HIS A 87 6.01 8.13 -13.40
CA HIS A 87 4.79 8.16 -14.22
C HIS A 87 4.24 6.77 -14.54
N GLY A 88 5.13 5.78 -14.70
CA GLY A 88 4.76 4.44 -15.15
C GLY A 88 3.96 3.71 -14.07
N CYS A 89 4.26 3.97 -12.81
CA CYS A 89 3.58 3.34 -11.67
C CYS A 89 2.08 3.66 -11.66
N ARG A 90 1.67 4.82 -12.18
CA ARG A 90 0.27 5.22 -12.28
C ARG A 90 -0.46 4.45 -13.38
N VAL A 91 0.23 4.14 -14.48
CA VAL A 91 -0.31 3.28 -15.54
C VAL A 91 -0.50 1.86 -15.05
N ILE A 92 0.50 1.30 -14.35
CA ILE A 92 0.37 -0.06 -13.76
C ILE A 92 -0.75 -0.09 -12.71
N GLN A 93 -0.85 0.92 -11.84
CA GLN A 93 -1.96 1.01 -10.89
C GLN A 93 -3.33 1.05 -11.58
N LYS A 94 -3.46 1.84 -12.65
CA LYS A 94 -4.69 1.92 -13.43
C LYS A 94 -5.01 0.58 -14.11
N ALA A 95 -4.00 -0.09 -14.66
CA ALA A 95 -4.16 -1.42 -15.25
C ALA A 95 -4.67 -2.46 -14.24
N ILE A 96 -4.19 -2.42 -12.99
CA ILE A 96 -4.67 -3.29 -11.91
C ILE A 96 -6.11 -2.93 -11.50
N GLU A 97 -6.43 -1.64 -11.43
CA GLU A 97 -7.77 -1.17 -11.04
C GLU A 97 -8.85 -1.56 -12.04
N VAL A 98 -8.53 -1.53 -13.32
CA VAL A 98 -9.53 -1.62 -14.39
C VAL A 98 -9.41 -2.90 -15.23
N GLY A 99 -8.36 -3.69 -15.05
CA GLY A 99 -8.14 -4.96 -15.73
C GLY A 99 -8.90 -6.12 -15.08
N SER A 100 -9.07 -7.21 -15.82
CA SER A 100 -9.62 -8.44 -15.26
C SER A 100 -8.64 -9.07 -14.25
N VAL A 101 -9.13 -9.99 -13.41
CA VAL A 101 -8.26 -10.79 -12.53
C VAL A 101 -7.19 -11.52 -13.34
N GLN A 102 -7.54 -12.04 -14.51
CA GLN A 102 -6.59 -12.73 -15.38
C GLN A 102 -5.50 -11.79 -15.90
N ASP A 103 -5.83 -10.55 -16.24
CA ASP A 103 -4.84 -9.55 -16.67
C ASP A 103 -3.91 -9.17 -15.52
N CYS A 104 -4.45 -9.05 -14.31
CA CYS A 104 -3.66 -8.79 -13.11
C CYS A 104 -2.71 -9.94 -12.77
N ARG A 105 -3.09 -11.20 -13.06
CA ARG A 105 -2.17 -12.35 -12.94
C ARG A 105 -0.98 -12.25 -13.88
N PHE A 106 -1.16 -11.75 -15.11
CA PHE A 106 -0.04 -11.49 -16.02
C PHE A 106 0.89 -10.40 -15.49
N LEU A 107 0.33 -9.31 -14.94
CA LEU A 107 1.13 -8.28 -14.28
C LEU A 107 1.89 -8.85 -13.08
N ALA A 108 1.21 -9.59 -12.19
CA ALA A 108 1.81 -10.21 -11.02
C ALA A 108 2.94 -11.18 -11.39
N ALA A 109 2.73 -12.03 -12.39
CA ALA A 109 3.76 -12.95 -12.90
C ALA A 109 5.03 -12.22 -13.37
N GLY A 110 4.89 -11.04 -13.99
CA GLY A 110 6.03 -10.21 -14.40
C GLY A 110 6.77 -9.54 -13.24
N THR A 111 6.22 -9.51 -12.02
CA THR A 111 6.92 -8.93 -10.85
C THR A 111 8.00 -9.85 -10.30
N GLY A 112 7.86 -11.17 -10.49
CA GLY A 112 8.89 -12.17 -10.20
C GLY A 112 9.62 -11.98 -8.86
N PRO A 113 10.97 -12.08 -8.82
CA PRO A 113 11.75 -11.95 -7.58
C PRO A 113 11.84 -10.51 -7.04
N HIS A 114 11.25 -9.53 -7.73
CA HIS A 114 11.39 -8.10 -7.40
C HIS A 114 10.35 -7.59 -6.40
N VAL A 115 9.48 -8.45 -5.85
CA VAL A 115 8.42 -8.03 -4.91
C VAL A 115 8.97 -7.26 -3.72
N LEU A 116 10.05 -7.73 -3.09
CA LEU A 116 10.67 -7.06 -1.95
C LEU A 116 11.23 -5.67 -2.34
N GLU A 117 11.86 -5.59 -3.52
CA GLU A 117 12.37 -4.35 -4.10
C GLU A 117 11.23 -3.36 -4.36
N LEU A 118 10.14 -3.83 -4.97
CA LEU A 118 8.94 -3.03 -5.23
C LEU A 118 8.30 -2.54 -3.93
N CYS A 119 8.23 -3.35 -2.88
CA CYS A 119 7.72 -2.93 -1.57
C CYS A 119 8.55 -1.82 -0.94
N ALA A 120 9.86 -1.80 -1.20
CA ALA A 120 10.80 -0.82 -0.67
C ALA A 120 11.02 0.39 -1.60
N ASP A 121 10.43 0.41 -2.80
CA ASP A 121 10.54 1.53 -3.73
C ASP A 121 9.47 2.61 -3.49
N VAL A 122 9.82 3.88 -3.74
CA VAL A 122 8.93 5.04 -3.56
C VAL A 122 7.70 5.00 -4.49
N ASN A 123 7.81 4.38 -5.66
CA ASN A 123 6.72 4.21 -6.61
C ASN A 123 6.12 2.80 -6.56
N GLY A 124 6.98 1.79 -6.49
CA GLY A 124 6.63 0.37 -6.49
C GLY A 124 5.71 -0.01 -5.33
N ASN A 125 5.89 0.61 -4.16
CA ASN A 125 5.05 0.30 -2.99
C ASN A 125 3.57 0.62 -3.26
N HIS A 126 3.27 1.62 -4.09
CA HIS A 126 1.91 1.97 -4.48
C HIS A 126 1.30 0.93 -5.41
N VAL A 127 2.11 0.31 -6.28
CA VAL A 127 1.68 -0.79 -7.14
C VAL A 127 1.38 -2.04 -6.30
N MET A 128 2.25 -2.39 -5.34
CA MET A 128 1.99 -3.51 -4.43
C MET A 128 0.72 -3.28 -3.61
N GLN A 129 0.54 -2.08 -3.06
CA GLN A 129 -0.69 -1.69 -2.38
C GLN A 129 -1.92 -1.78 -3.28
N LYS A 130 -1.80 -1.46 -4.57
CA LYS A 130 -2.90 -1.53 -5.53
C LYS A 130 -3.33 -2.96 -5.83
N PHE A 131 -2.39 -3.90 -5.96
CA PHE A 131 -2.71 -5.33 -6.00
C PHE A 131 -3.54 -5.75 -4.80
N ILE A 132 -3.12 -5.37 -3.59
CA ILE A 132 -3.80 -5.73 -2.34
C ILE A 132 -5.17 -5.03 -2.18
N GLU A 133 -5.36 -3.85 -2.76
CA GLU A 133 -6.64 -3.13 -2.73
C GLU A 133 -7.68 -3.71 -3.68
N CYS A 134 -7.27 -4.10 -4.88
CA CYS A 134 -8.17 -4.38 -5.99
C CYS A 134 -8.44 -5.87 -6.21
N LEU A 135 -7.59 -6.76 -5.70
CA LEU A 135 -7.71 -8.19 -5.93
C LEU A 135 -8.19 -8.96 -4.69
N PRO A 136 -8.85 -10.12 -4.90
CA PRO A 136 -9.08 -11.10 -3.83
C PRO A 136 -7.78 -11.55 -3.15
N SER A 137 -7.90 -12.01 -1.91
CA SER A 137 -6.78 -12.51 -1.09
C SER A 137 -5.93 -13.54 -1.83
N GLU A 138 -6.56 -14.45 -2.57
CA GLU A 138 -5.88 -15.57 -3.22
C GLU A 138 -4.90 -15.09 -4.30
N GLU A 139 -5.22 -13.98 -4.97
CA GLU A 139 -4.41 -13.41 -6.05
C GLU A 139 -3.20 -12.62 -5.54
N VAL A 140 -3.20 -12.24 -4.26
CA VAL A 140 -2.12 -11.43 -3.65
C VAL A 140 -1.16 -12.29 -2.83
N GLN A 141 -1.33 -13.62 -2.86
CA GLN A 141 -0.48 -14.56 -2.12
C GLN A 141 1.00 -14.44 -2.47
N PHE A 142 1.32 -14.11 -3.74
CA PHE A 142 2.71 -13.90 -4.18
C PHE A 142 3.44 -12.81 -3.38
N ILE A 143 2.72 -11.77 -2.91
CA ILE A 143 3.31 -10.73 -2.08
C ILE A 143 3.68 -11.29 -0.71
N VAL A 144 2.75 -12.04 -0.11
CA VAL A 144 2.97 -12.68 1.20
C VAL A 144 4.14 -13.66 1.12
N ASP A 145 4.16 -14.52 0.10
CA ASP A 145 5.18 -15.55 -0.09
C ASP A 145 6.59 -14.97 -0.26
N ALA A 146 6.73 -13.88 -1.02
CA ALA A 146 7.99 -13.17 -1.15
C ALA A 146 8.44 -12.51 0.17
N LEU A 147 7.51 -11.89 0.90
CA LEU A 147 7.78 -11.28 2.21
C LEU A 147 8.23 -12.30 3.25
N VAL A 148 7.66 -13.50 3.23
CA VAL A 148 7.97 -14.57 4.18
C VAL A 148 9.06 -15.53 3.66
N GLY A 149 9.64 -15.25 2.49
CA GLY A 149 10.77 -16.01 1.94
C GLY A 149 10.44 -17.46 1.54
N LYS A 150 9.20 -17.75 1.10
CA LYS A 150 8.84 -19.09 0.60
C LYS A 150 9.44 -19.43 -0.76
N ASP A 151 9.77 -18.41 -1.56
CA ASP A 151 10.33 -18.59 -2.91
C ASP A 151 11.84 -18.89 -2.91
N ASP A 152 12.49 -18.89 -1.75
CA ASP A 152 13.92 -19.16 -1.65
C ASP A 152 14.17 -20.63 -1.30
N ALA A 153 14.19 -21.50 -2.32
CA ALA A 153 14.67 -22.88 -2.20
C ALA A 153 16.14 -22.98 -1.75
N THR A 154 16.85 -21.85 -1.65
CA THR A 154 18.26 -21.72 -1.30
C THR A 154 18.53 -21.11 0.08
N SER A 155 17.56 -20.43 0.71
CA SER A 155 17.71 -19.88 2.08
C SER A 155 17.02 -20.74 3.13
N LYS A 156 17.81 -21.61 3.74
CA LYS A 156 17.44 -22.28 4.98
C LYS A 156 17.16 -21.25 6.09
N SER A 157 15.88 -21.06 6.39
CA SER A 157 15.29 -20.93 7.74
C SER A 157 15.65 -19.75 8.67
N ALA A 158 16.53 -18.81 8.33
CA ALA A 158 16.89 -17.70 9.24
C ALA A 158 16.52 -16.27 8.76
N HIS A 159 16.17 -16.08 7.49
CA HIS A 159 16.01 -14.73 6.90
C HIS A 159 14.55 -14.25 6.76
N THR A 160 13.57 -15.10 7.03
CA THR A 160 12.14 -14.80 6.83
C THR A 160 11.60 -13.70 7.75
N ALA A 161 11.84 -13.79 9.06
CA ALA A 161 11.44 -12.73 10.00
C ALA A 161 12.16 -11.40 9.69
N SER A 162 13.38 -11.48 9.14
CA SER A 162 14.18 -10.31 8.78
C SER A 162 13.52 -9.46 7.70
N HIS A 163 12.94 -10.05 6.64
CA HIS A 163 12.31 -9.25 5.58
C HIS A 163 11.09 -8.46 6.08
N VAL A 164 10.20 -9.11 6.83
CA VAL A 164 9.01 -8.46 7.39
C VAL A 164 9.42 -7.36 8.38
N LEU A 165 10.32 -7.63 9.32
CA LEU A 165 10.76 -6.64 10.30
C LEU A 165 11.51 -5.47 9.64
N ARG A 166 12.35 -5.74 8.62
CA ARG A 166 13.01 -4.69 7.83
C ARG A 166 12.00 -3.79 7.11
N LEU A 167 10.97 -4.37 6.50
CA LEU A 167 9.92 -3.60 5.85
C LEU A 167 9.05 -2.86 6.86
N ALA A 168 8.86 -3.38 8.07
CA ALA A 168 8.04 -2.74 9.10
C ALA A 168 8.58 -1.37 9.51
N VAL A 169 9.91 -1.22 9.57
CA VAL A 169 10.59 0.05 9.86
C VAL A 169 10.99 0.83 8.59
N HIS A 170 10.58 0.37 7.41
CA HIS A 170 10.85 1.04 6.14
C HIS A 170 9.80 2.10 5.84
N CYS A 171 10.22 3.27 5.34
CA CYS A 171 9.33 4.42 5.07
C CYS A 171 8.21 4.12 4.05
N TYR A 172 8.45 3.18 3.13
CA TYR A 172 7.45 2.72 2.15
C TYR A 172 6.93 1.32 2.45
N GLY A 173 7.79 0.43 2.97
CA GLY A 173 7.47 -0.99 3.16
C GLY A 173 6.40 -1.21 4.22
N CYS A 174 6.40 -0.36 5.26
CA CYS A 174 5.42 -0.43 6.34
C CYS A 174 3.99 -0.28 5.83
N ARG A 175 3.76 0.47 4.74
CA ARG A 175 2.44 0.69 4.13
C ARG A 175 1.91 -0.57 3.47
N VAL A 176 2.79 -1.34 2.82
CA VAL A 176 2.43 -2.63 2.23
C VAL A 176 2.01 -3.62 3.32
N LEU A 177 2.79 -3.71 4.41
CA LEU A 177 2.45 -4.58 5.55
C LEU A 177 1.11 -4.21 6.21
N GLN A 178 0.90 -2.92 6.47
CA GLN A 178 -0.37 -2.41 7.00
C GLN A 178 -1.54 -2.81 6.08
N ARG A 179 -1.35 -2.70 4.76
CA ARG A 179 -2.37 -3.04 3.78
C ARG A 179 -2.68 -4.54 3.75
N LEU A 180 -1.66 -5.40 3.81
CA LEU A 180 -1.85 -6.85 3.91
C LEU A 180 -2.64 -7.22 5.18
N LEU A 181 -2.26 -6.65 6.33
CA LEU A 181 -2.98 -6.86 7.59
C LEU A 181 -4.43 -6.36 7.55
N GLN A 182 -4.72 -5.32 6.77
CA GLN A 182 -6.07 -4.78 6.63
C GLN A 182 -6.95 -5.62 5.69
N LYS A 183 -6.42 -6.13 4.58
CA LYS A 183 -7.21 -6.63 3.45
C LYS A 183 -7.18 -8.14 3.26
N CYS A 184 -6.09 -8.81 3.62
CA CYS A 184 -5.96 -10.25 3.43
C CYS A 184 -6.81 -11.04 4.44
N ASP A 185 -6.95 -12.33 4.21
CA ASP A 185 -7.57 -13.25 5.17
C ASP A 185 -6.61 -13.58 6.33
N MET A 186 -7.11 -14.25 7.38
CA MET A 186 -6.26 -14.62 8.52
C MET A 186 -5.13 -15.59 8.16
N LYS A 187 -5.34 -16.50 7.19
CA LYS A 187 -4.31 -17.47 6.77
C LYS A 187 -3.09 -16.75 6.21
N GLN A 188 -3.30 -15.65 5.50
CA GLN A 188 -2.27 -14.80 4.94
C GLN A 188 -1.65 -13.83 5.95
N LYS A 189 -2.45 -13.34 6.91
CA LYS A 189 -1.94 -12.45 7.98
C LYS A 189 -1.04 -13.17 8.96
N ILE A 190 -1.36 -14.41 9.34
CA ILE A 190 -0.63 -15.18 10.36
C ILE A 190 0.88 -15.14 10.17
N PRO A 191 1.47 -15.49 9.01
CA PRO A 191 2.93 -15.49 8.90
C PRO A 191 3.56 -14.09 8.97
N ILE A 192 2.81 -13.03 8.63
CA ILE A 192 3.26 -11.64 8.81
C ILE A 192 3.19 -11.26 10.29
N LEU A 193 2.09 -11.59 10.97
CA LEU A 193 1.91 -11.38 12.41
C LEU A 193 2.98 -12.14 13.20
N ASP A 194 3.24 -13.39 12.83
CA ASP A 194 4.24 -14.22 13.50
C ASP A 194 5.63 -13.60 13.40
N ALA A 195 6.00 -13.08 12.23
CA ALA A 195 7.26 -12.38 12.05
C ALA A 195 7.36 -11.06 12.85
N VAL A 196 6.26 -10.32 13.00
CA VAL A 196 6.23 -9.06 13.77
C VAL A 196 6.23 -9.30 15.28
N VAL A 197 5.41 -10.24 15.75
CA VAL A 197 5.12 -10.47 17.17
C VAL A 197 6.13 -11.41 17.81
N TYR A 198 6.52 -12.49 17.12
CA TYR A 198 7.41 -13.52 17.64
C TYR A 198 8.80 -13.49 17.01
N GLY A 199 9.02 -12.66 15.98
CA GLY A 199 10.29 -12.59 15.26
C GLY A 199 11.35 -11.67 15.87
N THR A 200 11.01 -10.85 16.87
CA THR A 200 11.97 -10.00 17.60
C THR A 200 12.69 -10.80 18.69
N SER A 201 14.00 -10.59 18.83
CA SER A 201 14.87 -11.40 19.68
C SER A 201 14.74 -11.09 21.18
N ASP A 202 14.56 -9.81 21.52
CA ASP A 202 14.55 -9.34 22.90
C ASP A 202 13.67 -8.10 23.11
N ALA A 203 13.57 -7.65 24.37
CA ALA A 203 12.74 -6.52 24.76
C ALA A 203 13.23 -5.18 24.16
N SER A 204 14.53 -5.04 23.87
CA SER A 204 15.09 -3.86 23.22
C SER A 204 14.62 -3.76 21.78
N GLU A 205 14.67 -4.84 21.01
CA GLU A 205 14.16 -4.87 19.63
C GLU A 205 12.66 -4.57 19.57
N ARG A 206 11.86 -5.15 20.48
CA ARG A 206 10.43 -4.85 20.60
C ARG A 206 10.18 -3.37 20.88
N ARG A 207 10.92 -2.79 21.83
CA ARG A 207 10.84 -1.36 22.15
C ARG A 207 11.26 -0.47 20.98
N MET A 208 12.30 -0.86 20.23
CA MET A 208 12.73 -0.14 19.03
C MET A 208 11.63 -0.15 17.97
N LEU A 209 10.99 -1.29 17.73
CA LEU A 209 9.90 -1.40 16.76
C LEU A 209 8.68 -0.54 17.15
N VAL A 210 8.30 -0.55 18.43
CA VAL A 210 7.18 0.25 18.97
C VAL A 210 7.46 1.76 18.89
N ASN A 211 8.71 2.17 19.14
CA ASN A 211 9.11 3.58 19.08
C ASN A 211 9.58 4.04 17.70
N ASP A 212 9.63 3.15 16.70
CA ASP A 212 10.03 3.52 15.35
C ASP A 212 8.94 4.35 14.68
N GLN A 213 9.34 5.35 13.88
CA GLN A 213 8.41 6.27 13.22
C GLN A 213 7.48 5.60 12.19
N PHE A 214 7.83 4.41 11.71
CA PHE A 214 7.04 3.60 10.78
C PHE A 214 6.55 2.30 11.43
N GLY A 215 7.44 1.62 12.17
CA GLY A 215 7.20 0.35 12.85
C GLY A 215 6.01 0.39 13.81
N ASN A 216 5.83 1.51 14.52
CA ASN A 216 4.69 1.71 15.42
C ASN A 216 3.33 1.48 14.72
N TYR A 217 3.20 1.86 13.44
CA TYR A 217 1.95 1.67 12.69
C TYR A 217 1.71 0.19 12.36
N VAL A 218 2.77 -0.57 12.10
CA VAL A 218 2.67 -2.02 11.84
C VAL A 218 2.27 -2.75 13.11
N VAL A 219 2.83 -2.37 14.27
CA VAL A 219 2.40 -2.93 15.57
C VAL A 219 0.94 -2.59 15.85
N GLN A 220 0.51 -1.34 15.61
CA GLN A 220 -0.89 -0.95 15.75
C GLN A 220 -1.84 -1.77 14.85
N HIS A 221 -1.44 -2.06 13.61
CA HIS A 221 -2.24 -2.90 12.71
C HIS A 221 -2.22 -4.38 13.15
N SER A 222 -1.12 -4.84 13.75
CA SER A 222 -1.04 -6.17 14.34
C SER A 222 -1.99 -6.30 15.53
N ILE A 223 -2.12 -5.27 16.36
CA ILE A 223 -3.14 -5.21 17.42
C ILE A 223 -4.55 -5.20 16.82
N GLN A 224 -4.81 -4.34 15.83
CA GLN A 224 -6.16 -4.11 15.30
C GLN A 224 -6.71 -5.30 14.49
N PHE A 225 -5.85 -5.97 13.72
CA PHE A 225 -6.25 -7.01 12.76
C PHE A 225 -5.67 -8.39 13.06
N GLY A 226 -4.84 -8.52 14.11
CA GLY A 226 -4.29 -9.79 14.57
C GLY A 226 -5.21 -10.54 15.53
N ARG A 227 -4.71 -11.71 15.94
CA ARG A 227 -5.41 -12.64 16.84
C ARG A 227 -5.40 -12.11 18.27
N PRO A 228 -6.30 -12.58 19.16
CA PRO A 228 -6.26 -12.24 20.58
C PRO A 228 -4.89 -12.54 21.22
N GLU A 229 -4.23 -13.62 20.84
CA GLU A 229 -2.91 -14.00 21.37
C GLU A 229 -1.82 -13.00 20.95
N ASP A 230 -1.89 -12.49 19.72
CA ASP A 230 -0.97 -11.45 19.24
C ASP A 230 -1.10 -10.18 20.09
N ARG A 231 -2.33 -9.79 20.42
CA ARG A 231 -2.62 -8.61 21.25
C ARG A 231 -2.09 -8.77 22.67
N HIS A 232 -2.30 -9.94 23.26
CA HIS A 232 -1.81 -10.27 24.59
C HIS A 232 -0.28 -10.16 24.65
N ILE A 233 0.42 -10.76 23.69
CA ILE A 233 1.89 -10.70 23.62
C ILE A 233 2.37 -9.27 23.39
N ILE A 234 1.73 -8.50 22.52
CA ILE A 234 2.09 -7.08 22.34
C ILE A 234 1.89 -6.31 23.66
N ALA A 235 0.77 -6.48 24.36
CA ALA A 235 0.53 -5.81 25.63
C ALA A 235 1.59 -6.17 26.69
N HIS A 236 1.87 -7.46 26.88
CA HIS A 236 2.72 -7.95 27.96
C HIS A 236 4.23 -7.88 27.65
N ASP A 237 4.65 -8.15 26.42
CA ASP A 237 6.07 -8.31 26.08
C ASP A 237 6.65 -7.08 25.38
N PHE A 238 5.81 -6.30 24.66
CA PHE A 238 6.25 -5.10 23.95
C PHE A 238 6.04 -3.85 24.80
N LEU A 239 4.89 -3.74 25.48
CA LEU A 239 4.47 -2.49 26.12
C LEU A 239 4.73 -2.47 27.62
N LEU A 240 4.22 -3.45 28.37
CA LEU A 240 4.28 -3.47 29.83
C LEU A 240 5.68 -3.21 30.43
N PRO A 241 6.79 -3.79 29.90
CA PRO A 241 8.12 -3.57 30.46
C PRO A 241 8.61 -2.12 30.35
N PHE A 242 8.00 -1.33 29.46
CA PHE A 242 8.43 0.03 29.12
C PHE A 242 7.29 1.04 29.15
N VAL A 243 6.11 0.69 29.69
CA VAL A 243 4.87 1.46 29.49
C VAL A 243 5.01 2.91 29.95
N GLY A 244 5.72 3.16 31.06
CA GLY A 244 6.01 4.51 31.56
C GLY A 244 6.77 5.38 30.55
N ASP A 245 7.80 4.83 29.91
CA ASP A 245 8.58 5.53 28.87
C ASP A 245 7.76 5.70 27.58
N LEU A 246 7.01 4.66 27.20
CA LEU A 246 6.23 4.64 25.95
C LEU A 246 5.11 5.68 25.96
N CYS A 247 4.43 5.89 27.09
CA CYS A 247 3.39 6.91 27.23
C CYS A 247 3.88 8.33 26.95
N SER A 248 5.16 8.61 27.15
CA SER A 248 5.78 9.91 26.86
C SER A 248 6.47 9.99 25.50
N ASN A 249 6.53 8.87 24.75
CA ASN A 249 7.13 8.82 23.43
C ASN A 249 6.10 9.20 22.35
N LYS A 250 6.49 10.06 21.38
CA LYS A 250 5.61 10.52 20.29
C LYS A 250 5.01 9.42 19.40
N PHE A 251 5.61 8.23 19.36
CA PHE A 251 5.15 7.08 18.58
C PHE A 251 4.65 5.96 19.46
N GLY A 252 5.41 5.61 20.50
CA GLY A 252 5.06 4.53 21.43
C GLY A 252 3.72 4.75 22.13
N SER A 253 3.36 6.01 22.45
CA SER A 253 2.09 6.34 23.10
C SER A 253 0.87 5.92 22.25
N ASN A 254 0.98 6.03 20.93
CA ASN A 254 -0.09 5.62 20.01
C ASN A 254 -0.30 4.09 20.03
N VAL A 255 0.76 3.31 20.26
CA VAL A 255 0.68 1.85 20.36
C VAL A 255 0.05 1.43 21.68
N VAL A 256 0.37 2.14 22.77
CA VAL A 256 -0.29 1.96 24.08
C VAL A 256 -1.77 2.29 23.96
N GLU A 257 -2.13 3.44 23.38
CA GLU A 257 -3.53 3.82 23.15
C GLU A 257 -4.28 2.78 22.30
N LYS A 258 -3.67 2.28 21.22
CA LYS A 258 -4.26 1.23 20.40
C LYS A 258 -4.52 -0.04 21.19
N SER A 259 -3.61 -0.44 22.06
CA SER A 259 -3.76 -1.62 22.93
C SER A 259 -4.88 -1.42 23.93
N LEU A 260 -4.99 -0.21 24.53
CA LEU A 260 -6.10 0.14 25.42
C LEU A 260 -7.47 0.11 24.72
N GLY A 261 -7.50 0.37 23.40
CA GLY A 261 -8.70 0.24 22.58
C GLY A 261 -9.08 -1.21 22.27
N CYS A 262 -8.11 -2.05 21.89
CA CYS A 262 -8.37 -3.33 21.19
C CYS A 262 -8.06 -4.61 21.98
N CYS A 263 -7.24 -4.55 23.03
CA CYS A 263 -6.93 -5.72 23.86
C CYS A 263 -8.12 -6.08 24.78
N ASP A 264 -8.00 -7.18 25.52
CA ASP A 264 -9.01 -7.56 26.51
C ASP A 264 -8.91 -6.71 27.80
N ILE A 265 -9.82 -6.96 28.75
CA ILE A 265 -9.88 -6.18 30.00
C ILE A 265 -8.65 -6.40 30.90
N ASP A 266 -8.04 -7.58 30.85
CA ASP A 266 -6.95 -7.94 31.76
C ASP A 266 -5.63 -7.36 31.26
N ASP A 267 -5.38 -7.42 29.95
CA ASP A 267 -4.29 -6.70 29.27
C ASP A 267 -4.37 -5.19 29.54
N LYS A 268 -5.57 -4.60 29.41
CA LYS A 268 -5.79 -3.17 29.69
C LYS A 268 -5.46 -2.80 31.12
N ARG A 269 -5.89 -3.63 32.08
CA ARG A 269 -5.61 -3.41 33.51
C ARG A 269 -4.12 -3.54 33.80
N ALA A 270 -3.38 -4.39 33.10
CA ALA A 270 -1.94 -4.50 33.26
C ALA A 270 -1.23 -3.20 32.82
N LEU A 271 -1.65 -2.59 31.71
CA LEU A 271 -1.02 -1.39 31.13
C LEU A 271 -1.28 -0.07 31.88
N VAL A 272 -2.26 -0.03 32.80
CA VAL A 272 -2.69 1.20 33.50
C VAL A 272 -2.21 1.24 34.96
N LYS A 273 -1.53 0.19 35.44
CA LYS A 273 -0.94 0.14 36.79
C LYS A 273 0.40 0.86 36.84
#